data_AF-A0A645A8Q7-F1
#
_entry.id   AF-A0A645A8Q7-F1
#
_cell.length_a   1.000
_cell.length_b   1.000
_cell.length_c   1.000
_cell.angle_alpha   90.00
_cell.angle_beta   90.00
_cell.angle_gamma   90.00
#
_symmetry.space_group_name_H-M   'P 1'
#
loop_
_entity.id
_entity.type
_entity.pdbx_description
1 polymer ?
#
loop_
_entity_poly.entity_id
_entity_poly.type
_entity_poly.pdbx_seq_one_letter_code
_entity_poly.pdbx_strand_id
1 'polypeptide(L)'
;MSTEKEKQLSHDVLSLILALAILLTITKLWPILLLVILGLFAYALWMLVRIETRPTAVPPPALLALPAPVSEQEVLAKAFGLLQRRITEQITAVYPNAKWVWSAPGARELFAAGAPLTILLNRAGGFQKAVVQVSNLQLYSLIYLPQTQQGPAAAEADAEPETPSEGSPAEEVDYGLLAFEWVDANLQRLNAQCNEVIAHADAGFRIPAEELPHGDSWPAVCEELVRSGFAAAQALANGIQVQINQQKGA
;
A
#
# COMPACT_ATOMS: atom_id res chain seq x y z
N MET A 1 -72.59 -85.05 44.18
CA MET A 1 -72.59 -83.63 44.60
C MET A 1 -71.20 -82.97 44.55
N SER A 2 -70.12 -83.70 44.22
CA SER A 2 -68.75 -83.18 44.13
C SER A 2 -68.42 -82.51 42.79
N THR A 3 -69.01 -82.97 41.68
CA THR A 3 -68.68 -82.52 40.32
C THR A 3 -69.10 -81.08 40.01
N GLU A 4 -70.17 -80.57 40.62
CA GLU A 4 -70.57 -79.17 40.45
C GLU A 4 -69.64 -78.21 41.19
N LYS A 5 -69.20 -78.58 42.40
CA LYS A 5 -68.25 -77.78 43.19
C LYS A 5 -66.87 -77.70 42.50
N GLU A 6 -66.41 -78.79 41.89
CA GLU A 6 -65.15 -78.78 41.14
C GLU A 6 -65.21 -77.94 39.87
N LYS A 7 -66.34 -77.96 39.15
CA LYS A 7 -66.55 -77.09 37.98
C LYS A 7 -66.61 -75.62 38.39
N GLN A 8 -67.27 -75.31 39.50
CA GLN A 8 -67.35 -73.96 40.03
C GLN A 8 -65.97 -73.46 40.49
N LEU A 9 -65.20 -74.29 41.20
CA LEU A 9 -63.84 -73.96 41.61
C LEU A 9 -62.89 -73.76 40.43
N SER A 10 -63.03 -74.58 39.38
CA SER A 10 -62.24 -74.43 38.14
C SER A 10 -62.59 -73.14 37.41
N HIS A 11 -63.87 -72.76 37.39
CA HIS A 11 -64.31 -71.49 36.81
C HIS A 11 -63.81 -70.28 37.61
N ASP A 12 -63.87 -70.35 38.94
CA ASP A 12 -63.35 -69.30 39.82
C ASP A 12 -61.83 -69.15 39.68
N VAL A 13 -61.08 -70.25 39.60
CA VAL A 13 -59.63 -70.24 39.35
C VAL A 13 -59.30 -69.70 37.97
N LEU A 14 -60.04 -70.08 36.92
CA LEU A 14 -59.84 -69.57 35.57
C LEU A 14 -60.15 -68.07 35.49
N SER A 15 -61.21 -67.63 36.16
CA SER A 15 -61.59 -66.22 36.29
C SER A 15 -60.52 -65.42 37.02
N LEU A 16 -59.95 -65.96 38.10
CA LEU A 16 -58.88 -65.30 38.86
C LEU A 16 -57.57 -65.24 38.06
N ILE A 17 -57.21 -66.30 37.32
CA ILE A 17 -56.05 -66.30 36.42
C ILE A 17 -56.25 -65.30 35.28
N LEU A 18 -57.45 -65.23 34.70
CA LEU A 18 -57.78 -64.27 33.64
C LEU A 18 -57.75 -62.83 34.18
N ALA A 19 -58.34 -62.58 35.34
CA ALA A 19 -58.31 -61.29 36.01
C ALA A 19 -56.87 -60.90 36.39
N LEU A 20 -56.05 -61.84 36.86
CA LEU A 20 -54.64 -61.61 37.17
C LEU A 20 -53.82 -61.38 35.90
N ALA A 21 -54.08 -62.10 34.80
CA ALA A 21 -53.43 -61.88 33.51
C ALA A 21 -53.80 -60.50 32.94
N ILE A 22 -55.08 -60.12 33.00
CA ILE A 22 -55.59 -58.80 32.61
C ILE A 22 -54.96 -57.72 33.49
N LEU A 23 -54.94 -57.93 34.82
CA LEU A 23 -54.32 -57.02 35.77
C LEU A 23 -52.83 -56.89 35.50
N LEU A 24 -52.10 -57.97 35.23
CA LEU A 24 -50.67 -57.95 34.89
C LEU A 24 -50.41 -57.31 33.52
N THR A 25 -51.35 -57.36 32.57
CA THR A 25 -51.30 -56.60 31.30
C THR A 25 -51.59 -55.11 31.47
N ILE A 26 -52.49 -54.73 32.38
CA ILE A 26 -52.83 -53.33 32.70
C ILE A 26 -51.75 -52.70 33.59
N THR A 27 -51.29 -53.44 34.59
CA THR A 27 -50.13 -53.12 35.45
C THR A 27 -48.81 -53.49 34.81
N LYS A 28 -48.78 -53.87 33.51
CA LYS A 28 -47.54 -53.84 32.74
C LYS A 28 -46.99 -52.48 33.04
N LEU A 29 -45.89 -52.41 33.79
CA LEU A 29 -45.25 -51.14 34.07
C LEU A 29 -44.71 -50.54 32.76
N TRP A 30 -44.76 -51.30 31.66
CA TRP A 30 -44.27 -50.99 30.33
C TRP A 30 -44.91 -49.79 29.61
N PRO A 31 -46.23 -49.58 29.52
CA PRO A 31 -46.79 -48.35 28.96
C PRO A 31 -46.47 -47.15 29.85
N ILE A 32 -46.45 -47.30 31.17
CA ILE A 32 -46.06 -46.24 32.12
C ILE A 32 -44.56 -45.93 31.95
N LEU A 33 -43.71 -46.96 31.88
CA LEU A 33 -42.26 -46.87 31.70
C LEU A 33 -41.93 -46.27 30.33
N LEU A 34 -42.62 -46.69 29.27
CA LEU A 34 -42.46 -46.14 27.92
C LEU A 34 -42.89 -44.67 27.91
N LEU A 35 -43.99 -44.33 28.58
CA LEU A 35 -44.45 -42.94 28.70
C LEU A 35 -43.49 -42.07 29.53
N VAL A 36 -42.89 -42.62 30.59
CA VAL A 36 -41.85 -41.96 31.39
C VAL A 36 -40.58 -41.77 30.56
N ILE A 37 -40.12 -42.80 29.83
CA ILE A 37 -38.95 -42.73 28.94
C ILE A 37 -39.19 -41.70 27.83
N LEU A 38 -40.37 -41.72 27.20
CA LEU A 38 -40.75 -40.77 26.16
C LEU A 38 -40.80 -39.34 26.70
N GLY A 39 -41.33 -39.15 27.91
CA GLY A 39 -41.34 -37.86 28.60
C GLY A 39 -39.93 -37.36 28.94
N LEU A 40 -39.05 -38.24 29.44
CA LEU A 40 -37.64 -37.94 29.69
C LEU A 40 -36.91 -37.55 28.41
N PHE A 41 -37.18 -38.25 27.31
CA PHE A 41 -36.57 -37.95 26.00
C PHE A 41 -37.07 -36.62 25.44
N ALA A 42 -38.38 -36.36 25.51
CA ALA A 42 -38.96 -35.07 25.13
C ALA A 42 -38.43 -33.92 26.00
N TYR A 43 -38.28 -34.15 27.31
CA TYR A 43 -37.71 -33.17 28.23
C TYR A 43 -36.22 -32.94 27.95
N ALA A 44 -35.44 -33.98 27.65
CA ALA A 44 -34.04 -33.86 27.27
C ALA A 44 -33.88 -33.09 25.96
N LEU A 45 -34.70 -33.37 24.94
CA LEU A 45 -34.74 -32.61 23.70
C LEU A 45 -35.15 -31.15 23.93
N TRP A 46 -36.19 -30.93 24.73
CA TRP A 46 -36.63 -29.59 25.11
C TRP A 46 -35.54 -28.84 25.89
N MET A 47 -34.81 -29.52 26.77
CA MET A 47 -33.67 -28.98 27.50
C MET A 47 -32.50 -28.68 26.57
N LEU A 48 -32.23 -29.53 25.57
CA LEU A 48 -31.21 -29.29 24.55
C LEU A 48 -31.55 -28.04 23.73
N VAL A 49 -32.80 -27.94 23.26
CA VAL A 49 -33.31 -26.75 22.56
C VAL A 49 -33.29 -25.53 23.48
N ARG A 50 -33.56 -25.70 24.79
CA ARG A 50 -33.41 -24.65 25.81
C ARG A 50 -31.96 -24.27 26.10
N ILE A 51 -30.99 -25.16 25.89
CA ILE A 51 -29.56 -24.87 26.02
C ILE A 51 -29.08 -24.10 24.78
N GLU A 52 -29.56 -24.45 23.58
CA GLU A 52 -29.32 -23.68 22.35
C GLU A 52 -30.00 -22.30 22.40
N THR A 53 -31.20 -22.21 22.98
CA THR A 53 -31.99 -20.96 23.08
C THR A 53 -31.75 -20.19 24.36
N ARG A 54 -30.99 -20.73 25.33
CA ARG A 54 -30.28 -19.87 26.27
C ARG A 54 -29.40 -19.05 25.35
N PRO A 55 -29.60 -17.72 25.26
CA PRO A 55 -28.57 -16.89 24.69
C PRO A 55 -27.34 -17.33 25.48
N THR A 56 -26.33 -17.89 24.80
CA THR A 56 -25.00 -17.95 25.39
C THR A 56 -24.87 -16.58 26.00
N ALA A 57 -24.77 -16.50 27.34
CA ALA A 57 -24.43 -15.25 27.96
C ALA A 57 -23.02 -15.02 27.43
N VAL A 58 -22.96 -14.40 26.26
CA VAL A 58 -21.75 -13.92 25.64
C VAL A 58 -21.22 -13.08 26.79
N PRO A 59 -20.12 -13.50 27.46
CA PRO A 59 -19.49 -12.60 28.43
C PRO A 59 -19.43 -11.27 27.70
N PRO A 60 -19.97 -10.17 28.27
CA PRO A 60 -20.22 -8.93 27.55
C PRO A 60 -19.03 -8.71 26.64
N PRO A 61 -19.22 -8.72 25.30
CA PRO A 61 -18.17 -9.04 24.33
C PRO A 61 -16.95 -8.29 24.77
N ALA A 62 -15.93 -8.96 25.33
CA ALA A 62 -14.99 -8.34 26.28
C ALA A 62 -14.46 -7.01 25.74
N LEU A 63 -15.16 -5.90 26.00
CA LEU A 63 -15.38 -4.77 25.08
C LEU A 63 -14.44 -4.71 23.88
N LEU A 64 -14.45 -5.72 22.98
CA LEU A 64 -13.31 -6.10 22.12
C LEU A 64 -12.07 -5.26 22.45
N ALA A 65 -11.51 -5.42 23.66
CA ALA A 65 -10.78 -4.37 24.41
C ALA A 65 -10.26 -3.32 23.44
N LEU A 66 -11.04 -2.22 23.25
CA LEU A 66 -10.93 -1.28 22.12
C LEU A 66 -9.49 -1.31 21.63
N PRO A 67 -9.19 -1.89 20.44
CA PRO A 67 -7.87 -2.43 20.12
C PRO A 67 -6.85 -1.45 20.66
N ALA A 68 -6.11 -1.89 21.70
CA ALA A 68 -5.37 -1.01 22.60
C ALA A 68 -4.80 0.13 21.78
N PRO A 69 -5.13 1.40 22.11
CA PRO A 69 -5.03 2.53 21.19
C PRO A 69 -3.73 2.39 20.42
N VAL A 70 -3.84 1.96 19.15
CA VAL A 70 -2.66 1.50 18.44
C VAL A 70 -1.81 2.72 18.33
N SER A 71 -0.70 2.73 19.07
CA SER A 71 0.14 3.90 19.12
C SER A 71 0.54 4.21 17.68
N GLU A 72 0.52 5.48 17.30
CA GLU A 72 0.92 5.88 15.94
C GLU A 72 2.30 5.29 15.61
N GLN A 73 3.19 5.21 16.60
CA GLN A 73 4.47 4.50 16.55
C GLN A 73 4.36 3.02 16.15
N GLU A 74 3.39 2.26 16.66
CA GLU A 74 3.19 0.86 16.29
C GLU A 74 2.70 0.71 14.85
N VAL A 75 1.78 1.58 14.41
CA VAL A 75 1.34 1.61 13.01
C VAL A 75 2.50 1.95 12.09
N LEU A 76 3.27 2.99 12.43
CA LEU A 76 4.46 3.40 11.70
C LEU A 76 5.53 2.30 11.67
N ALA A 77 5.76 1.60 12.78
CA ALA A 77 6.71 0.49 12.84
C ALA A 77 6.30 -0.67 11.93
N LYS A 78 5.01 -1.03 11.92
CA LYS A 78 4.48 -2.08 11.02
C LYS A 78 4.56 -1.65 9.56
N ALA A 79 4.16 -0.42 9.23
CA ALA A 79 4.21 0.12 7.88
C ALA A 79 5.65 0.20 7.36
N PHE A 80 6.60 0.64 8.19
CA PHE A 80 8.02 0.69 7.85
C PHE A 80 8.58 -0.72 7.60
N GLY A 81 8.21 -1.71 8.43
CA GLY A 81 8.61 -3.10 8.19
C GLY A 81 8.07 -3.68 6.88
N LEU A 82 6.82 -3.37 6.54
CA LEU A 82 6.23 -3.74 5.25
C LEU A 82 6.94 -3.06 4.08
N LEU A 83 7.27 -1.78 4.22
CA LEU A 83 8.06 -1.03 3.25
C LEU A 83 9.40 -1.72 2.99
N GLN A 84 10.17 -2.04 4.04
CA GLN A 84 11.47 -2.71 3.92
C GLN A 84 11.36 -4.06 3.19
N ARG A 85 10.31 -4.83 3.50
CA ARG A 85 10.05 -6.10 2.82
C ARG A 85 9.76 -5.89 1.34
N ARG A 86 8.90 -4.92 0.99
CA ARG A 86 8.56 -4.61 -0.40
C ARG A 86 9.75 -4.10 -1.21
N ILE A 87 10.58 -3.24 -0.62
CA ILE A 87 11.85 -2.80 -1.20
C ILE A 87 12.72 -4.02 -1.52
N THR A 88 12.87 -4.93 -0.56
CA THR A 88 13.69 -6.13 -0.72
C THR A 88 13.15 -7.05 -1.82
N GLU A 89 11.83 -7.27 -1.86
CA GLU A 89 11.16 -8.07 -2.90
C GLU A 89 11.40 -7.47 -4.29
N GLN A 90 11.22 -6.15 -4.46
CA GLN A 90 11.45 -5.49 -5.75
C GLN A 90 12.92 -5.52 -6.18
N ILE A 91 13.85 -5.27 -5.27
CA ILE A 91 15.29 -5.30 -5.58
C ILE A 91 15.73 -6.72 -5.95
N THR A 92 15.26 -7.72 -5.21
CA THR A 92 15.64 -9.12 -5.47
C THR A 92 15.07 -9.62 -6.81
N ALA A 93 13.89 -9.12 -7.21
CA ALA A 93 13.29 -9.46 -8.50
C ALA A 93 14.11 -8.92 -9.69
N VAL A 94 14.68 -7.72 -9.55
CA VAL A 94 15.49 -7.09 -10.62
C VAL A 94 16.97 -7.48 -10.52
N TYR A 95 17.50 -7.60 -9.32
CA TYR A 95 18.90 -7.89 -9.01
C TYR A 95 19.01 -8.95 -7.90
N PRO A 96 19.02 -10.26 -8.24
CA PRO A 96 18.95 -11.34 -7.25
C PRO A 96 20.15 -11.39 -6.29
N ASN A 97 21.29 -10.80 -6.68
CA ASN A 97 22.50 -10.74 -5.86
C ASN A 97 22.72 -9.40 -5.15
N ALA A 98 21.79 -8.44 -5.31
CA ALA A 98 21.93 -7.12 -4.74
C ALA A 98 21.56 -7.09 -3.26
N LYS A 99 22.38 -6.40 -2.47
CA LYS A 99 22.10 -6.09 -1.06
C LYS A 99 21.91 -4.60 -0.93
N TRP A 100 20.92 -4.15 -0.17
CA TRP A 100 20.66 -2.73 -0.01
C TRP A 100 20.81 -2.29 1.45
N VAL A 101 21.15 -1.02 1.65
CA VAL A 101 21.28 -0.36 2.95
C VAL A 101 20.72 1.06 2.82
N TRP A 102 20.17 1.65 3.89
CA TRP A 102 19.75 3.06 3.86
C TRP A 102 20.94 4.00 3.65
N SER A 103 20.76 5.05 2.84
CA SER A 103 21.84 6.02 2.60
C SER A 103 22.06 6.99 3.76
N ALA A 104 21.03 7.23 4.58
CA ALA A 104 21.06 8.15 5.72
C ALA A 104 20.59 7.46 7.01
N PRO A 105 21.18 7.81 8.17
CA PRO A 105 20.61 7.46 9.46
C PRO A 105 19.26 8.20 9.64
N GLY A 106 18.26 7.56 10.26
CA GLY A 106 16.94 8.20 10.46
C GLY A 106 15.91 7.92 9.37
N ALA A 107 16.07 6.88 8.54
CA ALA A 107 15.11 6.50 7.50
C ALA A 107 13.66 6.36 8.02
N ARG A 108 13.47 5.91 9.26
CA ARG A 108 12.15 5.79 9.88
C ARG A 108 11.49 7.15 10.14
N GLU A 109 12.26 8.16 10.56
CA GLU A 109 11.77 9.52 10.78
C GLU A 109 11.44 10.20 9.46
N LEU A 110 12.28 10.02 8.43
CA LEU A 110 12.01 10.51 7.08
C LEU A 110 10.73 9.90 6.49
N PHE A 111 10.51 8.59 6.71
CA PHE A 111 9.27 7.92 6.33
C PHE A 111 8.04 8.48 7.05
N ALA A 112 8.14 8.73 8.37
CA ALA A 112 7.05 9.32 9.14
C ALA A 112 6.75 10.77 8.70
N ALA A 113 7.77 11.51 8.28
CA ALA A 113 7.64 12.88 7.76
C ALA A 113 7.22 12.94 6.27
N GLY A 114 7.14 11.80 5.57
CA GLY A 114 6.87 11.77 4.13
C GLY A 114 8.01 12.32 3.25
N ALA A 115 9.22 12.41 3.80
CA ALA A 115 10.40 12.89 3.10
C ALA A 115 10.97 11.82 2.15
N PRO A 116 11.70 12.21 1.09
CA PRO A 116 12.27 11.25 0.15
C PRO A 116 13.30 10.33 0.82
N LEU A 117 13.13 9.01 0.67
CA LEU A 117 14.07 8.02 1.19
C LEU A 117 15.03 7.58 0.10
N THR A 118 16.29 7.41 0.44
CA THR A 118 17.31 6.92 -0.48
C THR A 118 17.98 5.68 0.09
N ILE A 119 18.20 4.68 -0.76
CA ILE A 119 18.88 3.43 -0.45
C ILE A 119 20.13 3.30 -1.30
N LEU A 120 21.14 2.67 -0.74
CA LEU A 120 22.37 2.26 -1.42
C LEU A 120 22.24 0.80 -1.82
N LEU A 121 22.57 0.48 -3.06
CA LEU A 121 22.56 -0.88 -3.61
C LEU A 121 24.00 -1.35 -3.80
N ASN A 122 24.33 -2.49 -3.20
CA ASN A 122 25.60 -3.19 -3.37
C ASN A 122 25.39 -4.36 -4.32
N ARG A 123 26.34 -4.57 -5.25
CA ARG A 123 26.34 -5.66 -6.25
C ARG A 123 25.20 -5.58 -7.29
N ALA A 124 24.69 -4.39 -7.57
CA ALA A 124 23.67 -4.14 -8.61
C ALA A 124 24.26 -3.59 -9.93
N GLY A 125 25.37 -4.17 -10.40
CA GLY A 125 25.83 -4.04 -11.79
C GLY A 125 25.99 -2.64 -12.40
N GLY A 126 26.18 -1.58 -11.60
CA GLY A 126 26.30 -0.18 -12.08
C GLY A 126 25.40 0.82 -11.34
N PHE A 127 24.44 0.36 -10.53
CA PHE A 127 23.59 1.22 -9.71
C PHE A 127 24.05 1.22 -8.26
N GLN A 128 24.43 2.37 -7.73
CA GLN A 128 24.83 2.52 -6.32
C GLN A 128 23.73 3.08 -5.43
N LYS A 129 22.79 3.84 -5.98
CA LYS A 129 21.73 4.51 -5.22
C LYS A 129 20.38 4.26 -5.89
N ALA A 130 19.34 4.09 -5.08
CA ALA A 130 17.97 4.18 -5.55
C ALA A 130 17.16 5.08 -4.63
N VAL A 131 16.29 5.92 -5.21
CA VAL A 131 15.32 6.72 -4.47
C VAL A 131 14.05 5.89 -4.32
N VAL A 132 13.58 5.76 -3.09
CA VAL A 132 12.35 5.08 -2.74
C VAL A 132 11.26 6.14 -2.66
N GLN A 133 10.33 6.13 -3.62
CA GLN A 133 9.15 6.97 -3.54
C GLN A 133 8.11 6.30 -2.64
N VAL A 134 7.72 7.02 -1.59
CA VAL A 134 6.70 6.58 -0.64
C VAL A 134 5.51 7.53 -0.71
N SER A 135 4.31 6.98 -0.80
CA SER A 135 3.06 7.73 -0.71
C SER A 135 2.10 6.99 0.24
N ASN A 136 1.42 7.71 1.14
CA ASN A 136 0.48 7.13 2.12
C ASN A 136 1.05 5.95 2.93
N LEU A 137 2.31 6.04 3.39
CA LEU A 137 3.02 4.96 4.10
C LEU A 137 3.24 3.67 3.28
N GLN A 138 3.10 3.73 1.96
CA GLN A 138 3.29 2.62 1.04
C GLN A 138 4.35 2.94 -0.02
N LEU A 139 5.02 1.89 -0.51
CA LEU A 139 6.00 2.00 -1.59
C LEU A 139 5.27 2.20 -2.92
N TYR A 140 5.61 3.28 -3.64
CA TYR A 140 5.07 3.57 -4.95
C TYR A 140 6.04 3.13 -6.07
N SER A 141 7.32 3.49 -5.97
CA SER A 141 8.33 3.14 -6.98
C SER A 141 9.76 3.17 -6.41
N LEU A 142 10.68 2.46 -7.09
CA LEU A 142 12.12 2.59 -6.90
C LEU A 142 12.73 3.20 -8.17
N ILE A 143 13.41 4.33 -8.03
CA ILE A 143 14.17 4.97 -9.10
C ILE A 143 15.64 4.64 -8.89
N TYR A 144 16.23 3.86 -9.79
CA TYR A 144 17.65 3.51 -9.73
C TYR A 144 18.48 4.63 -10.35
N LEU A 145 19.38 5.23 -9.57
CA LEU A 145 20.30 6.25 -10.05
C LEU A 145 21.58 5.58 -10.56
N PRO A 146 21.99 5.86 -11.82
CA PRO A 146 23.26 5.39 -12.34
C PRO A 146 24.43 5.97 -11.55
N GLN A 147 25.57 5.28 -11.58
CA GLN A 147 26.79 5.70 -10.89
C GLN A 147 27.25 7.08 -11.38
N THR A 148 26.93 8.16 -10.66
CA THR A 148 27.68 9.40 -10.83
C THR A 148 29.05 9.16 -10.21
N GLN A 149 30.07 8.97 -11.05
CA GLN A 149 31.45 8.93 -10.63
C GLN A 149 31.75 10.24 -9.87
N GLN A 150 31.78 10.18 -8.54
CA GLN A 150 32.53 11.15 -7.76
C GLN A 150 34.00 10.93 -8.12
N GLY A 151 34.53 11.87 -8.92
CA GLY A 151 35.84 11.74 -9.55
C GLY A 151 37.00 11.72 -8.56
N PRO A 152 38.19 11.42 -9.08
CA PRO A 152 39.39 12.13 -8.64
C PRO A 152 40.15 12.73 -9.82
N ALA A 153 40.62 13.95 -9.61
CA ALA A 153 41.83 14.57 -10.15
C ALA A 153 42.14 14.42 -11.66
N ALA A 154 42.07 15.56 -12.34
CA ALA A 154 42.97 16.01 -13.39
C ALA A 154 43.87 14.94 -14.04
N ALA A 155 43.52 14.55 -15.26
CA ALA A 155 44.49 14.13 -16.26
C ALA A 155 44.07 14.74 -17.60
N GLU A 156 44.81 15.78 -17.99
CA GLU A 156 44.81 16.34 -19.34
C GLU A 156 45.33 15.31 -20.34
N ALA A 157 44.85 15.45 -21.58
CA ALA A 157 45.40 14.92 -22.83
C ALA A 157 45.45 13.39 -22.98
N ASP A 158 44.66 12.84 -23.91
CA ASP A 158 45.07 12.88 -25.32
C ASP A 158 43.87 12.61 -26.23
N ALA A 159 43.89 13.25 -27.40
CA ALA A 159 42.88 13.10 -28.43
C ALA A 159 43.30 11.97 -29.38
N GLU A 160 42.40 11.04 -29.70
CA GLU A 160 42.31 10.49 -31.06
C GLU A 160 40.91 9.94 -31.34
N PRO A 161 40.39 10.08 -32.58
CA PRO A 161 38.97 9.94 -32.90
C PRO A 161 38.64 8.54 -33.47
N GLU A 162 37.34 8.37 -33.77
CA GLU A 162 36.72 7.28 -34.54
C GLU A 162 36.19 6.12 -33.66
N THR A 163 34.90 5.79 -33.62
CA THR A 163 33.93 5.67 -34.72
C THR A 163 32.48 5.83 -34.18
N PRO A 164 31.52 6.17 -35.04
CA PRO A 164 30.14 6.47 -34.64
C PRO A 164 29.40 5.16 -34.34
N SER A 165 29.23 4.83 -33.06
CA SER A 165 28.30 3.77 -32.69
C SER A 165 26.89 4.31 -32.87
N GLU A 166 26.20 3.74 -33.87
CA GLU A 166 24.82 4.00 -34.24
C GLU A 166 23.94 4.27 -33.02
N GLY A 167 23.28 5.42 -33.07
CA GLY A 167 22.34 5.85 -32.06
C GLY A 167 21.27 4.79 -31.87
N SER A 168 21.26 4.18 -30.69
CA SER A 168 19.99 3.88 -30.03
C SER A 168 19.08 5.09 -30.24
N PRO A 169 17.81 4.91 -30.68
CA PRO A 169 16.92 6.05 -30.77
C PRO A 169 16.91 6.66 -29.37
N ALA A 170 17.33 7.92 -29.27
CA ALA A 170 17.10 8.68 -28.06
C ALA A 170 15.60 8.49 -27.78
N GLU A 171 15.25 7.83 -26.68
CA GLU A 171 13.92 8.00 -26.12
C GLU A 171 13.82 9.52 -25.99
N GLU A 172 13.01 10.15 -26.86
CA GLU A 172 12.68 11.55 -26.74
C GLU A 172 11.93 11.68 -25.43
N VAL A 173 12.71 11.87 -24.35
CA VAL A 173 12.17 12.17 -23.04
C VAL A 173 11.48 13.51 -23.21
N ASP A 174 10.15 13.50 -23.12
CA ASP A 174 9.35 14.70 -23.30
C ASP A 174 9.58 15.63 -22.11
N TYR A 175 10.46 16.61 -22.32
CA TYR A 175 10.77 17.66 -21.35
C TYR A 175 9.73 18.78 -21.32
N GLY A 176 8.65 18.70 -22.10
CA GLY A 176 7.63 19.75 -22.22
C GLY A 176 6.97 20.08 -20.88
N LEU A 177 6.61 19.07 -20.08
CA LEU A 177 6.00 19.30 -18.77
C LEU A 177 6.97 19.96 -17.79
N LEU A 178 8.22 19.48 -17.75
CA LEU A 178 9.26 20.04 -16.89
C LEU A 178 9.57 21.50 -17.25
N ALA A 179 9.64 21.81 -18.54
CA ALA A 179 9.85 23.15 -19.04
C ALA A 179 8.69 24.08 -18.67
N PHE A 180 7.46 23.62 -18.84
CA PHE A 180 6.27 24.37 -18.47
C PHE A 180 6.22 24.67 -16.97
N GLU A 181 6.39 23.66 -16.12
CA GLU A 181 6.36 23.83 -14.65
C GLU A 181 7.45 24.78 -14.17
N TRP A 182 8.65 24.68 -14.74
CA TRP A 182 9.74 25.59 -14.40
C TRP A 182 9.44 27.02 -14.83
N VAL A 183 8.97 27.22 -16.07
CA VAL A 183 8.65 28.57 -16.58
C VAL A 183 7.52 29.20 -15.78
N ASP A 184 6.46 28.47 -15.46
CA ASP A 184 5.32 28.97 -14.66
C ASP A 184 5.77 29.36 -13.24
N ALA A 185 6.55 28.50 -12.57
CA ALA A 185 7.08 28.77 -11.24
C ALA A 185 8.04 29.98 -11.20
N ASN A 186 8.73 30.28 -12.30
CA ASN A 186 9.70 31.37 -12.39
C ASN A 186 9.16 32.62 -13.10
N LEU A 187 7.95 32.56 -13.69
CA LEU A 187 7.40 33.58 -14.58
C LEU A 187 7.36 34.97 -13.91
N GLN A 188 6.89 35.03 -12.66
CA GLN A 188 6.77 36.30 -11.94
C GLN A 188 8.14 36.96 -11.73
N ARG A 189 9.17 36.17 -11.39
CA ARG A 189 10.54 36.66 -11.22
C ARG A 189 11.16 37.09 -12.54
N LEU A 190 10.99 36.29 -13.59
CA LEU A 190 11.50 36.59 -14.93
C LEU A 190 10.87 37.86 -15.51
N ASN A 191 9.57 38.09 -15.24
CA ASN A 191 8.89 39.33 -15.61
C ASN A 191 9.40 40.54 -14.81
N ALA A 192 9.69 40.36 -13.52
CA ALA A 192 10.31 41.43 -12.72
C ALA A 192 11.70 41.79 -13.27
N GLN A 193 12.53 40.79 -13.58
CA GLN A 193 13.84 40.99 -14.21
C GLN A 193 13.71 41.64 -15.60
N CYS A 194 12.73 41.23 -16.40
CA CYS A 194 12.42 41.85 -17.69
C CYS A 194 12.13 43.34 -17.52
N ASN A 195 11.27 43.72 -16.57
CA ASN A 195 10.94 45.13 -16.31
C ASN A 195 12.16 45.95 -15.86
N GLU A 196 13.05 45.36 -15.05
CA GLU A 196 14.31 46.00 -14.67
C GLU A 196 15.22 46.22 -15.88
N VAL A 197 15.36 45.23 -16.76
CA VAL A 197 16.21 45.29 -17.96
C VAL A 197 15.65 46.31 -18.97
N ILE A 198 14.32 46.39 -19.12
CA ILE A 198 13.64 47.45 -19.91
C ILE A 198 13.98 48.84 -19.32
N ALA A 199 13.95 49.00 -18.00
CA ALA A 199 14.27 50.27 -17.35
C ALA A 199 15.72 50.71 -17.59
N HIS A 200 16.65 49.77 -17.78
CA HIS A 200 18.05 50.03 -18.11
C HIS A 200 18.31 50.11 -19.64
N ALA A 201 17.26 49.99 -20.47
CA ALA A 201 17.32 49.98 -21.92
C ALA A 201 18.15 48.84 -22.55
N ASP A 202 18.35 47.76 -21.81
CA ASP A 202 19.07 46.58 -22.28
C ASP A 202 18.18 45.71 -23.20
N ALA A 203 18.81 44.95 -24.09
CA ALA A 203 18.12 44.14 -25.10
C ALA A 203 17.58 42.79 -24.57
N GLY A 204 17.92 42.43 -23.34
CA GLY A 204 17.57 41.15 -22.74
C GLY A 204 18.43 40.82 -21.53
N PHE A 205 18.16 39.67 -20.93
CA PHE A 205 18.87 39.18 -19.76
C PHE A 205 19.18 37.71 -19.89
N ARG A 206 20.01 37.22 -18.98
CA ARG A 206 20.47 35.84 -18.98
C ARG A 206 20.02 35.11 -17.75
N ILE A 207 19.49 33.91 -17.95
CA ILE A 207 19.21 32.95 -16.90
C ILE A 207 20.42 32.01 -16.80
N PRO A 208 21.13 31.97 -15.66
CA PRO A 208 22.32 31.16 -15.50
C PRO A 208 21.96 29.66 -15.42
N ALA A 209 22.88 28.78 -15.84
CA ALA A 209 22.67 27.33 -15.90
C ALA A 209 22.32 26.71 -14.53
N GLU A 210 22.78 27.32 -13.45
CA GLU A 210 22.54 26.89 -12.07
C GLU A 210 21.08 27.09 -11.63
N GLU A 211 20.36 28.02 -12.28
CA GLU A 211 18.94 28.29 -12.01
C GLU A 211 18.00 27.48 -12.91
N LEU A 212 18.54 26.88 -13.97
CA LEU A 212 17.78 26.17 -14.99
C LEU A 212 17.56 24.70 -14.60
N PRO A 213 16.49 24.08 -15.13
CA PRO A 213 16.27 22.65 -14.99
C PRO A 213 17.32 21.86 -15.81
N HIS A 214 17.08 20.56 -15.99
CA HIS A 214 17.99 19.65 -16.71
C HIS A 214 18.50 20.26 -18.04
N GLY A 215 19.79 20.10 -18.36
CA GLY A 215 20.40 20.66 -19.57
C GLY A 215 19.64 20.35 -20.86
N ASP A 216 19.21 19.09 -20.98
CA ASP A 216 18.44 18.61 -22.14
C ASP A 216 17.03 19.23 -22.26
N SER A 217 16.51 19.84 -21.19
CA SER A 217 15.22 20.54 -21.20
C SER A 217 15.32 22.00 -21.64
N TRP A 218 16.53 22.56 -21.82
CA TRP A 218 16.71 23.97 -22.19
C TRP A 218 16.03 24.36 -23.51
N PRO A 219 16.02 23.53 -24.57
CA PRO A 219 15.25 23.84 -25.77
C PRO A 219 13.74 23.97 -25.50
N ALA A 220 13.16 23.04 -24.73
CA ALA A 220 11.75 23.09 -24.32
C ALA A 220 11.46 24.31 -23.43
N VAL A 221 12.37 24.68 -22.53
CA VAL A 221 12.27 25.91 -21.71
C VAL A 221 12.30 27.15 -22.60
N CYS A 222 13.14 27.19 -23.64
CA CYS A 222 13.16 28.30 -24.59
C CYS A 222 11.83 28.45 -25.33
N GLU A 223 11.24 27.34 -25.77
CA GLU A 223 9.92 27.33 -26.41
C GLU A 223 8.82 27.84 -25.47
N GLU A 224 8.80 27.36 -24.22
CA GLU A 224 7.82 27.82 -23.22
C GLU A 224 8.02 29.29 -22.81
N LEU A 225 9.25 29.80 -22.77
CA LEU A 225 9.51 31.23 -22.56
C LEU A 225 8.95 32.07 -23.71
N VAL A 226 9.14 31.66 -24.97
CA VAL A 226 8.55 32.36 -26.11
C VAL A 226 7.02 32.28 -26.06
N ARG A 227 6.45 31.13 -25.70
CA ARG A 227 4.99 30.96 -25.49
C ARG A 227 4.44 31.86 -24.38
N SER A 228 5.26 32.14 -23.37
CA SER A 228 4.91 32.97 -22.22
C SER A 228 4.99 34.48 -22.49
N GLY A 229 5.46 34.89 -23.66
CA GLY A 229 5.45 36.29 -24.12
C GLY A 229 6.82 36.98 -24.19
N PHE A 230 7.92 36.25 -24.00
CA PHE A 230 9.26 36.77 -24.27
C PHE A 230 9.56 36.80 -25.79
N ALA A 231 10.44 37.71 -26.25
CA ALA A 231 10.66 37.94 -27.68
C ALA A 231 11.40 36.80 -28.38
N ALA A 232 12.46 36.32 -27.72
CA ALA A 232 13.22 35.14 -28.13
C ALA A 232 13.94 34.57 -26.92
N ALA A 233 14.16 33.26 -26.91
CA ALA A 233 14.99 32.59 -25.91
C ALA A 233 15.95 31.64 -26.62
N GLN A 234 17.23 31.66 -26.24
CA GLN A 234 18.26 30.83 -26.85
C GLN A 234 19.12 30.14 -25.78
N ALA A 235 19.22 28.82 -25.87
CA ALA A 235 20.08 28.02 -25.02
C ALA A 235 21.56 28.20 -25.42
N LEU A 236 22.40 28.50 -24.43
CA LEU A 236 23.86 28.66 -24.53
C LEU A 236 24.52 27.74 -23.50
N ALA A 237 25.82 27.43 -23.66
CA ALA A 237 26.55 26.48 -22.81
C ALA A 237 26.50 26.78 -21.29
N ASN A 238 26.26 28.04 -20.91
CA ASN A 238 26.16 28.50 -19.53
C ASN A 238 24.82 29.17 -19.20
N GLY A 239 23.74 28.75 -19.86
CA GLY A 239 22.37 29.12 -19.51
C GLY A 239 21.54 29.61 -20.70
N ILE A 240 20.38 30.22 -20.44
CA ILE A 240 19.44 30.67 -21.48
C ILE A 240 19.49 32.20 -21.60
N GLN A 241 19.74 32.69 -22.81
CA GLN A 241 19.64 34.11 -23.14
C GLN A 241 18.21 34.44 -23.54
N VAL A 242 17.57 35.35 -22.82
CA VAL A 242 16.21 35.82 -23.10
C VAL A 242 16.26 37.23 -23.67
N GLN A 243 15.67 37.42 -24.84
CA GLN A 243 15.47 38.72 -25.48
C GLN A 243 14.08 39.24 -25.15
N ILE A 244 13.99 40.55 -24.95
CA ILE A 244 12.75 41.22 -24.55
C ILE A 244 12.26 42.11 -25.68
N ASN A 245 10.94 42.20 -25.84
CA ASN A 245 10.35 43.07 -26.86
C ASN A 245 10.50 44.52 -26.38
N GLN A 246 11.38 45.28 -27.00
CA GLN A 246 11.43 46.71 -26.75
C GLN A 246 10.16 47.34 -27.35
N GLN A 247 9.20 47.69 -26.49
CA GLN A 247 8.11 48.57 -26.91
C GLN A 247 8.71 49.92 -27.24
N LYS A 248 8.89 50.17 -28.54
CA LYS A 248 9.21 51.47 -29.09
C LYS A 248 8.09 52.43 -28.68
N GLY A 249 8.39 53.33 -27.74
CA GLY A 249 7.48 54.37 -27.29
C GLY A 249 6.92 55.17 -28.47
N ALA A 250 5.62 55.43 -28.39
CA ALA A 250 4.96 56.52 -29.09
C ALA A 250 4.89 57.72 -28.15
#